data_AF-A0A7X8G1R1-F1
#
_entry.id   AF-A0A7X8G1R1-F1
#
_cell.length_a   1.000
_cell.length_b   1.000
_cell.length_c   1.000
_cell.angle_alpha   90.00
_cell.angle_beta   90.00
_cell.angle_gamma   90.00
#
_symmetry.space_group_name_H-M   'P 1'
#
loop_
_entity.id
_entity.type
_entity.pdbx_description
1 polymer ?
#
loop_
_entity_poly.entity_id
_entity_poly.type
_entity_poly.pdbx_seq_one_letter_code
_entity_poly.pdbx_strand_id
1 'polypeptide(L)'
;MINLAGVKANEIIIKEMDEAGIEPVCIGRREGAEVLTEYIGKCKNFIFTRAKDYWIVTGYMPLRYAMEIHENCRKLSVLVAGHLGNPYPEEWCESREYAKVSDKLFNKYINEEMTYEEYKKEAYRVKKNGEQFVTHYHIHTQEGLNKFIDTVKKYNIIG
;
A
#
# COMPACT_ATOMS: atom_id res chain seq x y z
N MET A 1 -0.53 10.42 14.56
CA MET A 1 -0.47 11.29 13.37
C MET A 1 -1.59 12.31 13.46
N ILE A 2 -1.37 13.53 12.99
CA ILE A 2 -2.40 14.58 12.99
C ILE A 2 -3.02 14.74 11.61
N ASN A 3 -4.19 15.37 11.54
CA ASN A 3 -4.82 15.72 10.28
C ASN A 3 -4.09 16.91 9.62
N LEU A 4 -3.65 16.73 8.37
CA LEU A 4 -2.86 17.70 7.59
C LEU A 4 -3.59 18.20 6.33
N ALA A 5 -4.90 17.92 6.19
CA ALA A 5 -5.67 18.32 5.02
C ALA A 5 -5.64 19.85 4.83
N GLY A 6 -5.25 20.31 3.64
CA GLY A 6 -5.17 21.74 3.31
C GLY A 6 -4.05 22.52 4.01
N VAL A 7 -3.19 21.86 4.80
CA VAL A 7 -2.09 22.49 5.52
C VAL A 7 -0.77 22.24 4.78
N LYS A 8 0.07 23.27 4.65
CA LYS A 8 1.47 23.11 4.19
C LYS A 8 2.24 22.37 5.27
N ALA A 9 2.57 21.10 5.05
CA ALA A 9 2.95 20.19 6.12
C ALA A 9 4.35 19.54 5.97
N ASN A 10 5.24 20.10 5.15
CA ASN A 10 6.57 19.54 4.88
C ASN A 10 7.35 19.19 6.15
N GLU A 11 7.41 20.09 7.14
CA GLU A 11 8.19 19.88 8.37
C GLU A 11 7.68 18.68 9.19
N ILE A 12 6.36 18.57 9.32
CA ILE A 12 5.72 17.47 10.06
C ILE A 12 5.95 16.14 9.34
N ILE A 13 5.81 16.15 8.01
CA ILE A 13 5.98 14.97 7.17
C ILE A 13 7.43 14.48 7.20
N ILE A 14 8.40 15.41 7.10
CA ILE A 14 9.83 15.09 7.24
C ILE A 14 10.11 14.48 8.62
N LYS A 15 9.52 15.02 9.68
CA LYS A 15 9.67 14.48 11.03
C LYS A 15 9.09 13.06 11.16
N GLU A 16 7.86 12.82 10.68
CA GLU A 16 7.24 11.48 10.69
C GLU A 16 8.10 10.46 9.90
N MET A 17 8.72 10.88 8.79
CA MET A 17 9.63 10.03 8.00
C MET A 17 10.97 9.79 8.71
N ASP A 18 11.57 10.81 9.31
CA ASP A 18 12.82 10.69 10.07
C ASP A 18 12.67 9.74 11.25
N GLU A 19 11.58 9.87 12.01
CA GLU A 19 11.24 8.96 13.12
C GLU A 19 11.08 7.49 12.67
N ALA A 20 10.60 7.25 11.46
CA ALA A 20 10.49 5.91 10.87
C ALA A 20 11.77 5.46 10.13
N GLY A 21 12.74 6.35 9.92
CA GLY A 21 13.90 6.13 9.09
C GLY A 21 13.55 5.89 7.61
N ILE A 22 12.62 6.67 7.07
CA ILE A 22 12.20 6.71 5.67
C ILE A 22 12.96 7.83 4.95
N GLU A 23 13.44 7.57 3.73
CA GLU A 23 14.14 8.58 2.94
C GLU A 23 13.13 9.59 2.35
N PRO A 24 13.25 10.89 2.63
CA PRO A 24 12.43 11.91 1.99
C PRO A 24 12.89 12.14 0.54
N VAL A 25 11.95 12.13 -0.40
CA VAL A 25 12.19 12.45 -1.81
C VAL A 25 11.34 13.66 -2.19
N CYS A 26 11.98 14.75 -2.58
CA CYS A 26 11.30 15.93 -3.10
C CYS A 26 10.83 15.67 -4.54
N ILE A 27 9.53 15.79 -4.76
CA ILE A 27 8.87 15.59 -6.07
C ILE A 27 8.24 16.89 -6.60
N GLY A 28 8.49 18.02 -5.92
CA GLY A 28 7.81 19.27 -6.19
C GLY A 28 6.35 19.25 -5.73
N ARG A 29 5.62 20.33 -6.02
CA ARG A 29 4.24 20.48 -5.57
C ARG A 29 3.30 19.58 -6.37
N ARG A 30 2.53 18.72 -5.69
CA ARG A 30 1.40 18.00 -6.30
C ARG A 30 0.16 18.89 -6.31
N GLU A 31 -0.33 19.24 -7.50
CA GLU A 31 -1.62 19.91 -7.65
C GLU A 31 -2.76 18.94 -7.29
N GLY A 32 -3.78 19.43 -6.59
CA GLY A 32 -4.97 18.63 -6.23
C GLY A 32 -4.76 17.57 -5.14
N ALA A 33 -3.58 17.47 -4.51
CA ALA A 33 -3.35 16.55 -3.40
C ALA A 33 -4.08 16.99 -2.11
N GLU A 34 -4.60 16.03 -1.35
CA GLU A 34 -5.29 16.27 -0.07
C GLU A 34 -4.38 16.98 0.96
N VAL A 35 -3.09 16.63 0.96
CA VAL A 35 -2.06 17.23 1.81
C VAL A 35 -1.09 18.03 0.95
N LEU A 36 -0.86 19.28 1.33
CA LEU A 36 0.06 20.17 0.63
C LEU A 36 1.49 19.87 1.07
N THR A 37 2.15 18.99 0.32
CA THR A 37 3.55 18.63 0.52
C THR A 37 4.31 18.50 -0.79
N GLU A 38 5.62 18.73 -0.72
CA GLU A 38 6.56 18.52 -1.82
C GLU A 38 7.31 17.19 -1.71
N TYR A 39 7.06 16.42 -0.64
CA TYR A 39 7.81 15.23 -0.30
C TYR A 39 6.95 13.97 -0.32
N ILE A 40 7.56 12.88 -0.79
CA ILE A 40 7.13 11.52 -0.53
C ILE A 40 8.22 10.79 0.24
N GLY A 41 7.87 9.70 0.90
CA GLY A 41 8.83 8.80 1.51
C GLY A 41 9.20 7.66 0.57
N LYS A 42 10.45 7.22 0.62
CA LYS A 42 10.92 6.03 -0.06
C LYS A 42 11.64 5.10 0.91
N CYS A 43 11.33 3.82 0.84
CA CYS A 43 12.11 2.77 1.51
C CYS A 43 12.21 1.57 0.57
N LYS A 44 13.41 1.35 -0.01
CA LYS A 44 13.59 0.41 -1.12
C LYS A 44 12.64 0.76 -2.28
N ASN A 45 11.77 -0.17 -2.66
CA ASN A 45 10.76 0.02 -3.71
C ASN A 45 9.39 0.40 -3.14
N PHE A 46 9.24 0.51 -1.82
CA PHE A 46 8.02 1.03 -1.22
C PHE A 46 7.99 2.56 -1.31
N ILE A 47 6.84 3.09 -1.72
CA ILE A 47 6.55 4.51 -1.79
C ILE A 47 5.55 4.84 -0.70
N PHE A 48 5.81 5.93 0.02
CA PHE A 48 5.01 6.41 1.12
C PHE A 48 4.46 7.79 0.73
N THR A 49 3.14 7.93 0.69
CA THR A 49 2.47 9.21 0.44
C THR A 49 1.64 9.58 1.66
N ARG A 50 1.72 10.84 2.09
CA ARG A 50 0.91 11.34 3.19
C ARG A 50 -0.51 11.65 2.72
N ALA A 51 -1.52 11.04 3.33
CA ALA A 51 -2.94 11.41 3.23
C ALA A 51 -3.34 12.31 4.42
N LYS A 52 -4.60 12.70 4.62
CA LYS A 52 -4.99 13.62 5.71
C LYS A 52 -4.44 13.22 7.10
N ASP A 53 -4.66 12.00 7.57
CA ASP A 53 -4.36 11.55 8.95
C ASP A 53 -3.70 10.16 9.00
N TYR A 54 -3.22 9.65 7.86
CA TYR A 54 -2.50 8.38 7.73
C TYR A 54 -1.47 8.45 6.59
N TRP A 55 -0.61 7.44 6.53
CA TRP A 55 0.26 7.18 5.38
C TRP A 55 -0.33 6.12 4.46
N ILE A 56 -0.26 6.37 3.16
CA ILE A 56 -0.50 5.38 2.12
C ILE A 56 0.84 4.79 1.75
N VAL A 57 0.95 3.46 1.81
CA VAL A 57 2.11 2.71 1.33
C VAL A 57 1.74 1.97 0.07
N THR A 58 2.55 2.09 -0.98
CA THR A 58 2.45 1.29 -2.19
C THR A 58 3.74 0.53 -2.43
N GLY A 59 3.62 -0.71 -2.90
CA GLY A 59 4.75 -1.61 -3.19
C GLY A 59 4.38 -3.06 -2.91
N TYR A 60 5.15 -3.99 -3.43
CA TYR A 60 4.84 -5.42 -3.38
C TYR A 60 5.36 -6.05 -2.08
N MET A 61 4.55 -6.05 -1.02
CA MET A 61 4.85 -6.77 0.21
C MET A 61 4.54 -8.26 0.03
N PRO A 62 5.52 -9.18 0.12
CA PRO A 62 5.26 -10.61 0.01
C PRO A 62 4.28 -11.09 1.09
N LEU A 63 3.34 -11.96 0.72
CA LEU A 63 2.23 -12.39 1.59
C LEU A 63 2.70 -12.86 2.98
N ARG A 64 3.79 -13.63 3.05
CA ARG A 64 4.34 -14.11 4.33
C ARG A 64 4.67 -12.97 5.31
N TYR A 65 5.21 -11.87 4.81
CA TYR A 65 5.56 -10.71 5.63
C TYR A 65 4.36 -9.80 5.87
N ALA A 66 3.42 -9.74 4.93
CA ALA A 66 2.14 -9.10 5.15
C ALA A 66 1.38 -9.75 6.31
N MET A 67 1.42 -11.08 6.42
CA MET A 67 0.85 -11.84 7.55
C MET A 67 1.55 -11.50 8.86
N GLU A 68 2.89 -11.50 8.89
CA GLU A 68 3.65 -11.12 10.10
C GLU A 68 3.34 -9.69 10.55
N ILE A 69 3.26 -8.73 9.61
CA ILE A 69 2.88 -7.35 9.91
C ILE A 69 1.46 -7.31 10.48
N HIS A 70 0.51 -8.01 9.86
CA HIS A 70 -0.88 -8.02 10.30
C HIS A 70 -1.01 -8.57 11.73
N GLU A 71 -0.37 -9.68 12.04
CA GLU A 71 -0.39 -10.30 13.37
C GLU A 71 0.22 -9.39 14.44
N ASN A 72 1.37 -8.78 14.14
CA ASN A 72 2.10 -7.98 15.12
C ASN A 72 1.61 -6.53 15.22
N CYS A 73 1.00 -5.99 14.17
CA CYS A 73 0.61 -4.57 14.07
C CYS A 73 -0.90 -4.37 14.03
N ARG A 74 -1.72 -5.41 14.26
CA ARG A 74 -3.19 -5.31 14.20
C ARG A 74 -3.76 -4.17 15.03
N LYS A 75 -3.19 -3.93 16.22
CA LYS A 75 -3.59 -2.87 17.16
C LYS A 75 -2.97 -1.51 16.85
N LEU A 76 -2.02 -1.46 15.91
CA LEU A 76 -1.29 -0.25 15.51
C LEU A 76 -1.89 0.40 14.24
N SER A 77 -3.06 -0.08 13.81
CA SER A 77 -3.79 0.45 12.64
C SER A 77 -2.94 0.46 11.36
N VAL A 78 -2.20 -0.62 11.13
CA VAL A 78 -1.62 -0.96 9.82
C VAL A 78 -2.67 -1.79 9.08
N LEU A 79 -3.35 -1.17 8.12
CA LEU A 79 -4.53 -1.71 7.46
C LEU A 79 -4.22 -2.14 6.03
N VAL A 80 -4.47 -3.42 5.73
CA VAL A 80 -4.35 -3.97 4.38
C VAL A 80 -5.36 -3.29 3.45
N ALA A 81 -4.87 -2.79 2.31
CA ALA A 81 -5.66 -2.04 1.32
C ALA A 81 -6.48 -0.86 1.91
N GLY A 82 -6.11 -0.37 3.09
CA GLY A 82 -6.86 0.66 3.80
C GLY A 82 -8.20 0.23 4.38
N HIS A 83 -8.48 -1.08 4.43
CA HIS A 83 -9.78 -1.60 4.85
C HIS A 83 -9.94 -1.51 6.39
N LEU A 84 -10.94 -0.75 6.85
CA LEU A 84 -11.18 -0.49 8.29
C LEU A 84 -11.46 -1.76 9.12
N GLY A 85 -12.03 -2.80 8.49
CA GLY A 85 -12.20 -4.11 9.14
C GLY A 85 -10.89 -4.87 9.40
N ASN A 86 -9.76 -4.39 8.88
CA ASN A 86 -8.44 -5.02 8.91
C ASN A 86 -8.47 -6.54 8.63
N PRO A 87 -9.01 -6.96 7.46
CA PRO A 87 -9.13 -8.37 7.07
C PRO A 87 -7.75 -9.01 6.94
N TYR A 88 -7.70 -10.34 6.85
CA TYR A 88 -6.42 -11.00 6.69
C TYR A 88 -5.80 -10.69 5.31
N PRO A 89 -4.46 -10.53 5.23
CA PRO A 89 -3.76 -10.27 3.97
C PRO A 89 -4.10 -11.22 2.80
N GLU A 90 -4.44 -12.48 3.08
CA GLU A 90 -4.78 -13.49 2.06
C GLU A 90 -6.01 -13.15 1.21
N GLU A 91 -6.93 -12.35 1.78
CA GLU A 91 -8.15 -11.91 1.11
C GLU A 91 -7.86 -10.81 0.08
N TRP A 92 -6.79 -10.04 0.30
CA TRP A 92 -6.41 -8.85 -0.46
C TRP A 92 -5.11 -9.00 -1.23
N CYS A 93 -4.44 -10.15 -1.12
CA CYS A 93 -3.24 -10.41 -1.88
C CYS A 93 -3.55 -10.75 -3.35
N GLU A 94 -2.59 -10.41 -4.22
CA GLU A 94 -2.66 -10.64 -5.65
C GLU A 94 -1.28 -10.97 -6.21
N SER A 95 -1.26 -11.60 -7.38
CA SER A 95 -0.02 -11.83 -8.13
C SER A 95 0.43 -10.58 -8.87
N ARG A 96 1.74 -10.45 -9.13
CA ARG A 96 2.28 -9.35 -9.95
C ARG A 96 1.68 -9.30 -11.36
N GLU A 97 1.31 -10.46 -11.89
CA GLU A 97 0.73 -10.57 -13.22
C GLU A 97 -0.75 -10.15 -13.25
N TYR A 98 -1.47 -10.27 -12.12
CA TYR A 98 -2.88 -9.89 -12.04
C TYR A 98 -3.09 -8.44 -12.45
N ALA A 99 -2.30 -7.50 -11.90
CA ALA A 99 -2.38 -6.08 -12.25
C ALA A 99 -2.13 -5.78 -13.74
N LYS A 100 -1.40 -6.64 -14.46
CA LYS A 100 -1.13 -6.45 -15.90
C LYS A 100 -2.27 -6.95 -16.78
N VAL A 101 -3.03 -7.93 -16.30
CA VAL A 101 -4.05 -8.62 -17.12
C VAL A 101 -5.47 -8.33 -16.67
N SER A 102 -5.67 -7.76 -15.47
CA SER A 102 -6.99 -7.43 -14.93
C SER A 102 -7.78 -6.56 -15.89
N ASP A 103 -7.16 -5.51 -16.43
CA ASP A 103 -7.81 -4.56 -17.35
C ASP A 103 -8.18 -5.25 -18.66
N LYS A 104 -7.31 -6.14 -19.16
CA LYS A 104 -7.57 -6.92 -20.36
C LYS A 104 -8.74 -7.87 -20.17
N LEU A 105 -8.83 -8.54 -19.02
CA LEU A 105 -9.94 -9.44 -18.68
C LEU A 105 -11.24 -8.66 -18.50
N PHE A 106 -11.19 -7.51 -17.82
CA PHE A 106 -12.36 -6.65 -17.62
C PHE A 106 -12.87 -6.08 -18.95
N ASN A 107 -12.00 -5.64 -19.83
CA ASN A 107 -12.38 -5.14 -21.16
C ASN A 107 -13.04 -6.23 -22.02
N LYS A 108 -12.54 -7.47 -21.98
CA LYS A 108 -13.20 -8.60 -22.66
C LYS A 108 -14.62 -8.85 -22.15
N TYR A 109 -14.82 -8.75 -20.83
CA TYR A 109 -16.13 -8.88 -20.22
C TYR A 109 -17.08 -7.75 -20.64
N ILE A 110 -16.64 -6.49 -20.54
CA ILE A 110 -17.45 -5.32 -20.92
C ILE A 110 -17.79 -5.31 -22.41
N ASN A 111 -16.89 -5.80 -23.26
CA ASN A 111 -17.12 -5.93 -24.70
C ASN A 111 -17.89 -7.21 -25.09
N GLU A 112 -18.43 -7.95 -24.12
CA GLU A 112 -19.19 -9.19 -24.33
C GLU A 112 -18.41 -10.31 -25.06
N GLU A 113 -17.07 -10.21 -25.11
CA GLU A 113 -16.17 -11.26 -25.63
C GLU A 113 -15.99 -12.44 -24.66
N MET A 114 -16.53 -12.30 -23.44
CA MET A 114 -16.42 -13.26 -22.35
C MET A 114 -17.63 -13.12 -21.42
N THR A 115 -18.15 -14.24 -20.91
CA THR A 115 -19.21 -14.23 -19.91
C THR A 115 -18.70 -13.80 -18.53
N TYR A 116 -19.60 -13.35 -17.65
CA TYR A 116 -19.25 -13.01 -16.27
C TYR A 116 -18.60 -14.18 -15.50
N GLU A 117 -19.09 -15.41 -15.70
CA GLU A 117 -18.54 -16.59 -15.02
C GLU A 117 -17.13 -16.96 -15.52
N GLU A 118 -16.88 -16.83 -16.83
CA GLU A 118 -15.54 -16.99 -17.40
C GLU A 118 -14.58 -15.93 -16.88
N TYR A 119 -15.02 -14.66 -16.84
CA TYR A 119 -14.24 -13.56 -16.28
C TYR A 119 -13.86 -13.82 -14.83
N LYS A 120 -14.83 -14.18 -13.99
CA LYS A 120 -14.61 -14.45 -12.56
C LYS A 120 -13.64 -15.60 -12.35
N LYS A 121 -13.80 -16.70 -13.11
CA LYS A 121 -12.92 -17.87 -13.04
C LYS A 121 -11.49 -17.53 -13.45
N GLU A 122 -11.32 -16.82 -14.56
CA GLU A 122 -10.01 -16.47 -15.10
C GLU A 122 -9.30 -15.42 -14.24
N ALA A 123 -10.03 -14.39 -13.79
CA ALA A 123 -9.51 -13.38 -12.86
C ALA A 123 -9.02 -14.03 -11.57
N TYR A 124 -9.80 -14.95 -10.98
CA TYR A 124 -9.39 -15.68 -9.78
C TYR A 124 -8.14 -16.54 -10.03
N ARG A 125 -8.11 -17.27 -11.15
CA ARG A 125 -6.96 -18.10 -11.54
C ARG A 125 -5.68 -17.29 -11.65
N VAL A 126 -5.72 -16.16 -12.35
CA VAL A 126 -4.56 -15.27 -12.50
C VAL A 126 -4.19 -14.63 -11.16
N LYS A 127 -5.18 -14.15 -10.39
CA LYS A 127 -4.96 -13.51 -9.09
C LYS A 127 -4.16 -14.42 -8.16
N LYS A 128 -4.51 -15.70 -8.10
CA LYS A 128 -3.85 -16.71 -7.25
C LYS A 128 -2.64 -17.41 -7.88
N ASN A 129 -2.27 -17.06 -9.11
CA ASN A 129 -1.13 -17.69 -9.77
C ASN A 129 0.21 -17.06 -9.34
N GLY A 130 1.15 -17.88 -8.89
CA GLY A 130 2.49 -17.44 -8.50
C GLY A 130 2.53 -16.74 -7.14
N GLU A 131 3.65 -16.05 -6.88
CA GLU A 131 3.86 -15.34 -5.62
C GLU A 131 2.78 -14.27 -5.39
N GLN A 132 2.32 -14.20 -4.15
CA GLN A 132 1.23 -13.33 -3.72
C GLN A 132 1.78 -12.15 -2.93
N PHE A 133 1.23 -10.97 -3.19
CA PHE A 133 1.65 -9.73 -2.57
C PHE A 133 0.45 -8.90 -2.12
N VAL A 134 0.63 -8.17 -1.02
CA VAL A 134 -0.23 -7.02 -0.72
C VAL A 134 0.44 -5.79 -1.28
N THR A 135 -0.29 -5.03 -2.09
CA THR A 135 0.27 -3.90 -2.86
C THR A 135 0.05 -2.55 -2.20
N HIS A 136 -0.86 -2.47 -1.23
CA HIS A 136 -1.34 -1.22 -0.65
C HIS A 136 -1.63 -1.36 0.85
N TYR A 137 -1.24 -0.34 1.63
CA TYR A 137 -1.56 -0.22 3.05
C TYR A 137 -1.96 1.20 3.41
N HIS A 138 -2.87 1.35 4.39
CA HIS A 138 -3.02 2.61 5.14
C HIS A 138 -2.48 2.41 6.55
N ILE A 139 -1.67 3.36 7.02
CA ILE A 139 -1.03 3.31 8.34
C ILE A 139 -1.41 4.56 9.11
N HIS A 140 -2.22 4.40 10.16
CA HIS A 140 -2.83 5.53 10.88
C HIS A 140 -2.03 5.98 12.12
N THR A 141 -0.97 5.27 12.48
CA THR A 141 -0.16 5.58 13.68
C THR A 141 1.32 5.64 13.36
N GLN A 142 2.06 6.48 14.10
CA GLN A 142 3.52 6.56 13.95
C GLN A 142 4.18 5.26 14.37
N GLU A 143 3.70 4.63 15.45
CA GLU A 143 4.21 3.33 15.88
C GLU A 143 4.00 2.24 14.81
N GLY A 144 2.84 2.23 14.16
CA GLY A 144 2.55 1.33 13.04
C GLY A 144 3.48 1.57 11.85
N LEU A 145 3.79 2.85 11.54
CA LEU A 145 4.71 3.21 10.46
C LEU A 145 6.13 2.72 10.78
N ASN A 146 6.59 2.96 12.00
CA ASN A 146 7.89 2.50 12.48
C ASN A 146 7.99 0.97 12.39
N LYS A 147 6.98 0.23 12.86
CA LYS A 147 6.96 -1.24 12.81
C LYS A 147 6.90 -1.80 11.39
N PHE A 148 6.19 -1.12 10.49
CA PHE A 148 6.21 -1.49 9.08
C PHE A 148 7.62 -1.38 8.50
N ILE A 149 8.30 -0.25 8.74
CA ILE A 149 9.67 -0.02 8.25
C ILE A 149 10.68 -0.98 8.90
N ASP A 150 10.56 -1.23 10.21
CA ASP A 150 11.38 -2.22 10.91
C ASP A 150 11.30 -3.58 10.23
N THR A 151 10.09 -4.02 9.85
CA THR A 151 9.88 -5.30 9.18
C THR A 151 10.52 -5.33 7.80
N VAL A 152 10.34 -4.25 7.01
CA VAL A 152 10.96 -4.10 5.68
C VAL A 152 12.48 -4.18 5.78
N LYS A 153 13.09 -3.48 6.75
CA LYS A 153 14.53 -3.45 6.96
C LYS A 153 15.06 -4.79 7.50
N LYS A 154 14.40 -5.36 8.51
CA LYS A 154 14.77 -6.63 9.17
C LYS A 154 14.92 -7.77 8.16
N TYR A 155 13.98 -7.88 7.21
CA TYR A 155 13.97 -8.94 6.22
C TYR A 155 14.51 -8.52 4.84
N ASN A 156 15.07 -7.31 4.73
CA ASN A 156 15.56 -6.72 3.48
C ASN A 156 14.54 -6.88 2.33
N ILE A 157 13.28 -6.54 2.58
CA ILE A 157 12.19 -6.71 1.63
C ILE A 157 12.35 -5.69 0.51
N ILE A 158 12.47 -6.19 -0.72
CA ILE A 158 12.47 -5.38 -1.93
C ILE A 158 11.03 -5.35 -2.43
N GLY A 159 10.34 -4.22 -2.20
CA GLY A 159 8.97 -3.99 -2.64
C GLY A 159 8.77 -3.90 -4.15
#